data_AF-A0A0G1FFL9-F1
#
_entry.id   AF-A0A0G1FFL9-F1
#
_cell.length_a   1.000
_cell.length_b   1.000
_cell.length_c   1.000
_cell.angle_alpha   90.00
_cell.angle_beta   90.00
_cell.angle_gamma   90.00
#
_symmetry.space_group_name_H-M   'P 1'
#
loop_
_entity.id
_entity.type
_entity.pdbx_description
1 polymer ?
#
loop_
_entity_poly.entity_id
_entity_poly.type
_entity_poly.pdbx_seq_one_letter_code
_entity_poly.pdbx_strand_id
1 'polypeptide(L)'
;MKLCLLAALAAKPKASDPRFVERFEVYIGGIELADCCTELTQVDEQQKRFQKELTLRKKLGKKDYPVDWEFIEALKLGLPSCAGIALGVDRLVMLMTNVSRIQDTLFFPSEEMWQGLS
;
A
#
# COMPACT_ATOMS: atom_id res chain seq x y z
N MET A 1 -3.43 -6.06 -5.39
CA MET A 1 -2.09 -6.65 -5.14
C MET A 1 -0.90 -5.69 -5.29
N LYS A 2 -1.01 -4.54 -6.00
CA LYS A 2 0.09 -3.54 -6.07
C LYS A 2 0.27 -2.71 -4.78
N LEU A 3 -0.76 -2.61 -3.93
CA LEU A 3 -0.71 -1.82 -2.67
C LEU A 3 -0.01 -2.56 -1.52
N CYS A 4 -0.27 -3.87 -1.33
CA CYS A 4 0.32 -4.67 -0.25
C CYS A 4 1.86 -4.68 -0.23
N LEU A 5 2.49 -4.45 -1.39
CA LEU A 5 3.95 -4.39 -1.47
C LEU A 5 4.52 -3.15 -0.79
N LEU A 6 3.85 -2.00 -0.86
CA LEU A 6 4.32 -0.76 -0.22
C LEU A 6 4.08 -0.80 1.29
N ALA A 7 2.91 -1.30 1.72
CA ALA A 7 2.58 -1.44 3.14
C ALA A 7 3.50 -2.44 3.87
N ALA A 8 3.85 -3.56 3.24
CA ALA A 8 4.80 -4.52 3.83
C ALA A 8 6.22 -3.95 3.97
N LEU A 9 6.62 -3.04 3.08
CA LEU A 9 7.91 -2.34 3.20
C LEU A 9 7.88 -1.31 4.32
N ALA A 10 6.74 -0.64 4.51
CA ALA A 10 6.55 0.42 5.50
C ALA A 10 6.16 -0.06 6.90
N ALA A 11 5.77 -1.33 7.09
CA ALA A 11 5.32 -1.79 8.41
C ALA A 11 6.48 -2.14 9.38
N LYS A 12 6.40 -1.62 10.61
CA LYS A 12 7.35 -1.88 11.69
C LYS A 12 7.38 -3.37 12.08
N PRO A 13 8.56 -4.00 12.27
CA PRO A 13 8.67 -5.35 12.82
C PRO A 13 8.05 -5.44 14.22
N LYS A 14 7.35 -6.54 14.48
CA LYS A 14 6.79 -6.82 15.81
C LYS A 14 7.93 -7.10 16.78
N ALA A 15 7.99 -6.35 17.88
CA ALA A 15 9.10 -6.44 18.84
C ALA A 15 9.26 -7.85 19.45
N SER A 16 8.17 -8.58 19.65
CA SER A 16 8.19 -9.94 20.23
C SER A 16 8.57 -11.04 19.24
N ASP A 17 8.39 -10.81 17.93
CA ASP A 17 8.71 -11.78 16.87
C ASP A 17 8.95 -11.04 15.55
N PRO A 18 10.23 -10.76 15.20
CA PRO A 18 10.60 -10.01 14.01
C PRO A 18 10.24 -10.68 12.68
N ARG A 19 9.75 -11.92 12.69
CA ARG A 19 9.18 -12.56 11.49
C ARG A 19 7.85 -11.93 11.06
N PHE A 20 7.18 -11.25 12.00
CA PHE A 20 5.93 -10.55 11.76
C PHE A 20 6.13 -9.03 11.80
N VAL A 21 5.16 -8.32 11.24
CA VAL A 21 5.06 -6.85 11.28
C VAL A 21 3.76 -6.43 11.97
N GLU A 22 3.75 -5.21 12.49
CA GLU A 22 2.59 -4.57 13.13
C GLU A 22 1.66 -4.01 12.04
N ARG A 23 0.86 -4.90 11.42
CA ARG A 23 -0.07 -4.59 10.33
C ARG A 23 -1.39 -5.33 10.52
N PHE A 24 -2.49 -4.69 10.12
CA PHE A 24 -3.80 -5.34 10.01
C PHE A 24 -4.58 -4.80 8.82
N GLU A 25 -5.52 -5.61 8.33
CA GLU A 25 -6.43 -5.25 7.24
C GLU A 25 -7.87 -5.32 7.74
N VAL A 26 -8.72 -4.42 7.28
CA VAL A 26 -10.16 -4.40 7.60
C VAL A 26 -10.91 -5.06 6.46
N TYR A 27 -11.66 -6.12 6.77
CA TYR A 27 -12.50 -6.83 5.81
C TYR A 27 -13.97 -6.78 6.23
N ILE A 28 -14.86 -6.43 5.29
CA ILE A 28 -16.32 -6.51 5.47
C ILE A 28 -16.94 -7.13 4.22
N GLY A 29 -17.81 -8.12 4.40
CA GLY A 29 -18.49 -8.78 3.27
C GLY A 29 -17.52 -9.47 2.28
N GLY A 30 -16.33 -9.87 2.74
CA GLY A 30 -15.28 -10.45 1.89
C GLY A 30 -14.45 -9.43 1.09
N ILE A 31 -14.69 -8.13 1.29
CA ILE A 31 -13.96 -7.05 0.61
C ILE A 31 -12.99 -6.39 1.59
N GLU A 32 -11.75 -6.18 1.17
CA GLU A 32 -10.75 -5.37 1.89
C GLU A 32 -11.13 -3.89 1.82
N LEU A 33 -11.43 -3.27 2.96
CA LEU A 33 -11.78 -1.85 3.07
C LEU A 33 -10.58 -0.98 3.43
N ALA A 34 -9.70 -1.45 4.30
CA ALA A 34 -8.55 -0.66 4.73
C ALA A 34 -7.32 -1.50 5.02
N ASP A 35 -6.16 -0.92 4.81
CA ASP A 35 -4.86 -1.46 5.20
C ASP A 35 -4.22 -0.50 6.22
N CYS A 36 -3.75 -1.05 7.34
CA CYS A 36 -3.27 -0.29 8.48
C CYS A 36 -1.95 -0.86 8.99
N CYS A 37 -0.99 0.00 9.33
CA CYS A 37 0.26 -0.46 9.93
C CYS A 37 0.87 0.57 10.89
N THR A 38 1.71 0.09 11.79
CA THR A 38 2.68 0.94 12.49
C THR A 38 3.83 1.22 11.53
N GLU A 39 4.18 2.49 11.35
CA GLU A 39 5.16 2.89 10.34
C GLU A 39 6.60 2.53 10.76
N LEU A 40 7.40 2.13 9.78
CA LEU A 40 8.81 1.82 9.91
C LEU A 40 9.61 3.12 9.90
N THR A 41 10.07 3.53 11.07
CA THR A 41 10.87 4.76 11.23
C THR A 41 12.38 4.52 11.11
N GLN A 42 12.83 3.26 11.03
CA GLN A 42 14.25 2.89 11.02
C GLN A 42 14.82 2.94 9.61
N VAL A 43 15.71 3.92 9.36
CA VAL A 43 16.30 4.21 8.05
C VAL A 43 17.02 2.99 7.46
N ASP A 44 17.88 2.34 8.23
CA ASP A 44 18.69 1.21 7.74
C ASP A 44 17.82 0.03 7.31
N GLU A 45 16.76 -0.27 8.06
CA GLU A 45 15.82 -1.33 7.73
C GLU A 45 14.99 -0.96 6.49
N GLN A 46 14.57 0.30 6.35
CA GLN A 46 13.87 0.77 5.16
C GLN A 46 14.75 0.65 3.90
N GLN A 47 16.02 1.05 3.97
CA GLN A 47 16.97 0.93 2.86
C GLN A 47 17.20 -0.53 2.47
N LYS A 48 17.42 -1.41 3.46
CA LYS A 48 17.58 -2.85 3.24
C LYS A 48 16.36 -3.46 2.54
N ARG A 49 15.16 -3.04 2.94
CA ARG A 49 13.90 -3.47 2.33
C ARG A 49 13.78 -3.01 0.88
N PHE A 50 14.13 -1.76 0.57
CA PHE A 50 14.18 -1.28 -0.82
C PHE A 50 15.17 -2.06 -1.68
N GLN A 51 16.39 -2.32 -1.20
CA GLN A 51 17.38 -3.09 -1.94
C GLN A 51 16.92 -4.55 -2.21
N LYS A 52 16.29 -5.17 -1.22
CA LYS A 52 15.72 -6.52 -1.34
C LYS A 52 14.61 -6.55 -2.39
N GLU A 53 13.73 -5.55 -2.38
CA GLU A 53 12.63 -5.43 -3.35
C GLU A 53 13.15 -5.21 -4.78
N LEU A 54 14.14 -4.34 -4.97
CA LEU A 54 14.80 -4.14 -6.27
C LEU A 54 15.39 -5.43 -6.82
N THR A 55 16.13 -6.15 -5.96
CA THR A 55 16.74 -7.44 -6.33
C THR A 55 15.68 -8.45 -6.74
N LEU A 56 14.57 -8.53 -6.00
CA LEU A 56 13.45 -9.41 -6.30
C LEU A 56 12.77 -9.04 -7.62
N ARG A 57 12.50 -7.76 -7.87
CA ARG A 57 11.88 -7.27 -9.11
C ARG A 57 12.71 -7.61 -10.34
N LYS A 58 14.02 -7.34 -10.27
CA LYS A 58 14.97 -7.68 -11.34
C LYS A 58 14.96 -9.17 -11.65
N LYS A 59 14.99 -10.01 -10.61
CA LYS A 59 14.89 -11.48 -10.74
C LYS A 59 13.57 -11.92 -11.38
N LEU A 60 12.47 -11.23 -11.08
CA LEU A 60 11.14 -11.51 -11.61
C LEU A 60 10.87 -10.86 -12.98
N GLY A 61 11.84 -10.19 -13.59
CA GLY A 61 11.65 -9.47 -14.86
C GLY A 61 10.60 -8.36 -14.80
N LYS A 62 10.33 -7.83 -13.60
CA LYS A 62 9.37 -6.74 -13.38
C LYS A 62 10.02 -5.39 -13.68
N LYS A 63 9.20 -4.37 -13.95
CA LYS A 63 9.65 -2.99 -14.08
C LYS A 63 10.40 -2.56 -12.81
N ASP A 64 11.60 -2.02 -13.02
CA ASP A 64 12.38 -1.38 -11.97
C ASP A 64 11.78 -0.01 -11.62
N TYR A 65 11.79 0.29 -10.33
CA TYR A 65 11.41 1.58 -9.78
C TYR A 65 12.61 2.13 -9.03
N PRO A 66 13.02 3.38 -9.26
CA PRO A 66 14.13 3.95 -8.51
C PRO A 66 13.81 4.00 -7.02
N VAL A 67 14.84 3.86 -6.18
CA VAL A 67 14.70 4.14 -4.74
C VAL A 67 14.40 5.61 -4.58
N ASP A 68 13.41 5.92 -3.73
CA ASP A 68 13.13 7.28 -3.30
C ASP A 68 14.15 7.69 -2.24
N TRP A 69 15.26 8.28 -2.69
CA TRP A 69 16.32 8.74 -1.80
C TRP A 69 15.91 9.97 -0.99
N GLU A 70 14.99 10.80 -1.50
CA GLU A 70 14.47 11.96 -0.78
C GLU A 70 13.66 11.52 0.44
N PHE A 71 12.83 10.48 0.30
CA PHE A 71 12.13 9.85 1.42
C PHE A 71 13.10 9.29 2.47
N ILE A 72 14.20 8.67 2.05
CA ILE A 72 15.23 8.16 2.97
C ILE A 72 15.90 9.31 3.74
N GLU A 73 16.27 10.40 3.06
CA GLU A 73 16.81 11.58 3.74
C GLU A 73 15.80 12.20 4.70
N ALA A 74 14.52 12.27 4.33
CA ALA A 74 13.46 12.74 5.21
C ALA A 74 13.31 11.88 6.46
N LEU A 75 13.39 10.54 6.35
CA LEU A 75 13.37 9.64 7.51
C LEU A 75 14.55 9.89 8.46
N LYS A 76 15.74 10.27 7.96
CA LYS A 76 16.91 10.60 8.79
C LYS A 76 16.71 11.87 9.62
N LEU A 77 15.86 12.79 9.19
CA LEU A 77 15.48 13.96 9.99
C LEU A 77 14.67 13.58 11.24
N GLY A 78 14.12 12.36 11.26
CA GLY A 78 13.38 11.80 12.38
C GLY A 78 11.88 11.77 12.10
N LEU A 79 11.35 10.57 11.91
CA LEU A 79 9.90 10.31 11.93
C LEU A 79 9.53 9.81 13.33
N PRO A 80 8.66 10.53 14.09
CA PRO A 80 8.18 10.03 15.38
C PRO A 80 7.41 8.73 15.19
N SER A 81 7.25 7.96 16.28
CA SER A 81 6.43 6.76 16.27
C SER A 81 5.00 7.10 15.81
N CYS A 82 4.59 6.52 14.68
CA CYS A 82 3.28 6.78 14.08
C CYS A 82 2.70 5.51 13.45
N ALA A 83 1.44 5.60 13.03
CA ALA A 83 0.73 4.56 12.31
C ALA A 83 0.00 5.18 11.11
N GLY A 84 -0.08 4.43 10.03
CA GLY A 84 -0.77 4.81 8.80
C GLY A 84 -1.99 3.94 8.55
N ILE A 85 -2.97 4.51 7.84
CA ILE A 85 -4.15 3.81 7.33
C ILE A 85 -4.43 4.27 5.90
N ALA A 86 -4.76 3.33 5.02
CA ALA A 86 -5.30 3.59 3.69
C ALA A 86 -6.71 2.99 3.60
N LEU A 87 -7.73 3.85 3.51
CA LEU A 87 -9.13 3.45 3.37
C LEU A 87 -9.55 3.51 1.89
N GLY A 88 -10.11 2.43 1.36
CA GLY A 88 -10.70 2.38 0.03
C GLY A 88 -12.06 3.07 -0.01
N VAL A 89 -12.10 4.35 -0.34
CA VAL A 89 -13.33 5.16 -0.36
C VAL A 89 -14.38 4.57 -1.32
N ASP A 90 -14.00 4.19 -2.55
CA ASP A 90 -14.95 3.59 -3.50
C ASP A 90 -15.57 2.31 -2.94
N ARG A 91 -14.76 1.45 -2.30
CA ARG A 91 -15.25 0.20 -1.69
C ARG A 91 -16.14 0.47 -0.48
N LEU A 92 -15.85 1.52 0.29
CA LEU A 92 -16.73 1.96 1.36
C LEU A 92 -18.08 2.41 0.79
N VAL A 93 -18.09 3.22 -0.26
CA VAL A 93 -19.33 3.64 -0.94
C VAL A 93 -20.07 2.41 -1.47
N MET A 94 -19.37 1.46 -2.12
CA MET A 94 -19.96 0.22 -2.61
C MET A 94 -20.70 -0.54 -1.51
N LEU A 95 -20.08 -0.67 -0.34
CA LEU A 95 -20.68 -1.33 0.82
C LEU A 95 -21.92 -0.57 1.33
N MET A 96 -21.82 0.75 1.44
CA MET A 96 -22.89 1.61 1.99
C MET A 96 -24.10 1.71 1.05
N THR A 97 -23.90 1.57 -0.27
CA THR A 97 -24.96 1.60 -1.28
C THR A 97 -25.37 0.22 -1.77
N ASN A 98 -24.76 -0.85 -1.23
CA ASN A 98 -25.00 -2.24 -1.60
C ASN A 98 -24.85 -2.50 -3.12
N VAL A 99 -23.85 -1.88 -3.75
CA VAL A 99 -23.49 -2.15 -5.15
C VAL A 99 -22.29 -3.09 -5.22
N SER A 100 -22.31 -3.98 -6.21
CA SER A 100 -21.28 -5.02 -6.36
C SER A 100 -20.16 -4.65 -7.32
N ARG A 101 -20.35 -3.60 -8.13
CA ARG A 101 -19.39 -3.11 -9.13
C ARG A 101 -18.89 -1.73 -8.73
N ILE A 102 -17.58 -1.51 -8.84
CA ILE A 102 -16.95 -0.22 -8.53
C ILE A 102 -17.36 0.87 -9.53
N GLN A 103 -17.68 0.50 -10.78
CA GLN A 103 -18.15 1.44 -11.79
C GLN A 103 -19.44 2.14 -11.35
N ASP A 104 -20.29 1.46 -10.58
CA ASP A 104 -21.57 2.00 -10.10
C ASP A 104 -21.38 3.09 -9.02
N THR A 105 -20.16 3.27 -8.50
CA THR A 105 -19.81 4.37 -7.59
C THR A 105 -19.09 5.53 -8.28
N LEU A 106 -18.77 5.39 -9.57
CA LEU A 106 -18.04 6.40 -10.33
C LEU A 106 -19.00 7.22 -11.19
N PHE A 107 -18.82 8.54 -11.19
CA PHE A 107 -19.64 9.42 -12.02
C PHE A 107 -19.35 9.27 -13.52
N PHE A 108 -18.10 8.93 -13.88
CA PHE A 108 -17.66 8.63 -15.24
C PHE A 108 -16.77 7.39 -15.25
N PRO A 109 -17.34 6.19 -15.44
CA PRO A 109 -16.57 4.96 -15.52
C PRO A 109 -15.59 4.98 -16.70
N SER A 110 -14.39 4.42 -16.52
CA SER A 110 -13.37 4.41 -17.57
C SER A 110 -13.85 3.71 -18.85
N GLU A 111 -14.63 2.64 -18.72
CA GLU A 111 -15.16 1.87 -19.86
C GLU A 111 -16.06 2.73 -20.77
N GLU A 112 -16.75 3.72 -20.22
CA GLU A 112 -17.64 4.63 -20.98
C GLU A 112 -16.85 5.78 -21.59
N MET A 113 -15.86 6.31 -20.87
CA MET A 113 -15.02 7.43 -21.32
C MET A 113 -14.17 7.09 -22.55
N TRP A 114 -13.69 5.84 -22.65
CA TRP A 114 -12.79 5.43 -23.74
C TRP A 114 -13.50 4.86 -24.98
N GLN A 115 -14.82 4.59 -24.91
CA GLN A 115 -15.60 4.12 -26.08
C GLN A 115 -15.83 5.21 -27.15
N GLY A 116 -15.57 6.48 -26.84
CA GLY A 116 -15.63 7.59 -27.81
C GLY A 116 -14.32 7.89 -28.55
N LEU A 117 -13.24 7.13 -28.28
CA LEU A 117 -11.88 7.40 -28.78
C LEU A 117 -11.29 6.25 -29.63
N SER A 118 -12.10 5.26 -30.01
CA SER A 118 -11.72 4.15 -30.91
C SER A 118 -12.36 4.27 -32.28
#